data_AF-A0A952LL68-F1
#
_entry.id   AF-A0A952LL68-F1
#
_cell.length_a   1.000
_cell.length_b   1.000
_cell.length_c   1.000
_cell.angle_alpha   90.00
_cell.angle_beta   90.00
_cell.angle_gamma   90.00
#
_symmetry.space_group_name_H-M   'P 1'
#
loop_
_entity.id
_entity.type
_entity.pdbx_description
1 polymer ?
#
loop_
_entity_poly.entity_id
_entity_poly.type
_entity_poly.pdbx_seq_one_letter_code
_entity_poly.pdbx_strand_id
1 'polypeptide(L)'
;MQKLPIRPIKIISQREKDRMEKEDLLVTEEPLEIIIGFGPQENREQMQLAITMRTPGHDFDLVIGFLFSEGIIAHSKEILSIR
;
A
#
# COMPACT_ATOMS: atom_id res chain seq x y z
N MET A 1 -14.34 -9.17 10.41
CA MET A 1 -13.04 -8.79 11.02
C MET A 1 -12.03 -8.68 9.91
N GLN A 2 -11.35 -7.54 9.79
CA GLN A 2 -10.25 -7.37 8.84
C GLN A 2 -9.10 -8.30 9.27
N LYS A 3 -8.54 -9.06 8.33
CA LYS A 3 -7.45 -10.00 8.62
C LYS A 3 -6.21 -9.18 8.98
N LEU A 4 -5.54 -9.51 10.09
CA LEU A 4 -4.29 -8.84 10.45
C LEU A 4 -3.25 -9.12 9.34
N PRO A 5 -2.52 -8.09 8.87
CA PRO A 5 -1.56 -8.22 7.76
C PRO A 5 -0.23 -8.80 8.26
N ILE A 6 -0.31 -9.90 9.01
CA ILE A 6 0.84 -10.63 9.56
C ILE A 6 0.68 -12.11 9.26
N ARG A 7 1.80 -12.78 9.02
CA ARG A 7 1.89 -14.23 8.81
C ARG A 7 2.94 -14.82 9.76
N PRO A 8 2.64 -15.93 10.46
CA PRO A 8 3.66 -16.68 11.16
C PRO A 8 4.59 -17.34 10.13
N ILE A 9 5.89 -17.23 10.34
CA ILE A 9 6.90 -17.87 9.51
C ILE A 9 7.94 -18.55 10.39
N LYS A 10 8.43 -19.71 9.95
CA LYS A 10 9.56 -20.38 10.60
C LYS A 10 10.86 -19.67 10.18
N ILE A 11 11.63 -19.27 11.17
CA ILE A 11 12.95 -18.68 10.96
C ILE A 11 14.01 -19.51 11.69
N ILE A 12 15.26 -19.34 11.28
CA ILE A 12 16.42 -19.88 11.98
C ILE A 12 17.10 -18.71 12.70
N SER A 13 17.07 -18.71 14.02
CA SER A 13 17.86 -17.78 14.84
C SER A 13 19.27 -18.34 14.99
N GLN A 14 20.29 -17.54 14.64
CA GLN A 14 21.70 -17.91 14.81
C GLN A 14 22.38 -16.98 15.82
N ARG A 15 23.02 -17.57 16.84
CA ARG A 15 23.89 -16.89 17.82
C ARG A 15 25.18 -17.67 17.93
N GLU A 16 26.34 -17.06 17.67
CA GLU A 16 27.67 -17.68 17.71
C GLU A 16 27.73 -19.17 17.31
N LYS A 17 27.54 -20.10 18.27
CA LYS A 17 27.56 -21.56 18.07
C LYS A 17 26.19 -22.25 18.07
N ASP A 18 25.11 -21.55 18.43
CA ASP A 18 23.75 -22.06 18.51
C ASP A 18 22.89 -21.64 17.31
N ARG A 19 22.20 -22.61 16.72
CA ARG A 19 21.15 -22.41 15.71
C ARG A 19 19.87 -23.03 16.22
N MET A 20 18.78 -22.26 16.22
CA MET A 20 17.47 -22.72 16.67
C MET A 20 16.39 -22.33 15.66
N GLU A 21 15.52 -23.26 15.31
CA GLU A 21 14.27 -22.95 14.62
C GLU A 21 13.28 -22.34 15.60
N LYS A 22 12.62 -21.24 15.19
CA LYS A 22 11.52 -20.63 15.95
C LYS A 22 10.49 -20.04 14.99
N GLU A 23 9.27 -19.83 15.48
CA GLU A 23 8.27 -19.04 14.77
C GLU A 23 8.45 -17.54 15.06
N ASP A 24 8.22 -16.72 14.04
CA ASP A 24 8.18 -15.28 14.15
C ASP A 24 7.03 -14.71 13.32
N LEU A 25 6.59 -13.50 13.65
CA LEU A 25 5.51 -12.81 12.92
C LEU A 25 6.12 -11.88 11.89
N LEU A 26 5.72 -12.04 10.63
CA LEU A 26 6.16 -11.20 9.53
C LEU A 26 4.98 -10.43 8.94
N VAL A 27 5.14 -9.12 8.73
CA VAL A 27 4.14 -8.30 8.04
C VAL A 27 4.01 -8.74 6.58
N THR A 28 2.78 -8.72 6.06
CA THR A 28 2.50 -8.99 4.65
C THR A 28 2.55 -7.70 3.84
N GLU A 29 3.12 -7.77 2.64
CA GLU A 29 3.06 -6.71 1.64
C GLU A 29 2.35 -7.21 0.40
N GLU A 30 1.57 -6.34 -0.23
CA GLU A 30 0.91 -6.58 -1.51
C GLU A 30 1.14 -5.37 -2.42
N PRO A 31 1.25 -5.58 -3.74
CA PRO A 31 1.31 -4.47 -4.68
C PRO A 31 -0.03 -3.73 -4.72
N LEU A 32 0.04 -2.41 -4.74
CA LEU A 32 -1.07 -1.51 -5.01
C LEU A 32 -0.77 -0.70 -6.25
N GLU A 33 -1.63 -0.83 -7.25
CA GLU A 33 -1.60 -0.02 -8.46
C GLU A 33 -2.50 1.20 -8.28
N ILE A 34 -1.96 2.39 -8.55
CA ILE A 34 -2.68 3.65 -8.51
C ILE A 34 -2.98 4.08 -9.94
N ILE A 35 -4.26 4.08 -10.29
CA ILE A 35 -4.75 4.58 -11.58
C ILE A 35 -5.56 5.83 -11.29
N ILE A 36 -5.24 6.92 -11.97
CA ILE A 36 -5.96 8.17 -11.84
C ILE A 36 -6.77 8.47 -13.09
N GLY A 37 -7.99 8.97 -12.90
CA GLY A 37 -8.72 9.68 -13.94
C GLY A 37 -8.44 11.17 -13.81
N PHE A 38 -8.25 11.91 -14.91
CA PHE A 38 -8.06 13.37 -14.92
C PHE A 38 -8.71 14.02 -16.16
N GLY A 39 -8.73 15.36 -16.23
CA GLY A 39 -9.42 16.10 -17.30
C GLY A 39 -10.90 16.37 -17.03
N PRO A 40 -11.67 16.84 -18.04
CA PRO A 40 -13.10 17.16 -17.90
C PRO A 40 -13.93 15.97 -17.41
N GLN A 41 -15.01 16.21 -16.65
CA GLN A 41 -15.84 15.13 -16.10
C GLN A 41 -16.52 14.29 -17.19
N GLU A 42 -16.97 14.92 -18.28
CA GLU A 42 -17.55 14.22 -19.43
C GLU A 42 -16.54 13.39 -20.24
N ASN A 43 -15.23 13.65 -20.11
CA ASN A 43 -14.20 12.99 -20.90
C ASN A 43 -12.91 12.80 -20.09
N ARG A 44 -12.98 11.95 -19.07
CA ARG A 44 -11.83 11.66 -18.20
C ARG A 44 -10.83 10.77 -18.91
N GLU A 45 -9.59 11.21 -18.97
CA GLU A 45 -8.45 10.38 -19.37
C GLU A 45 -8.01 9.54 -18.18
N GLN A 46 -7.59 8.29 -18.43
CA GLN A 46 -7.06 7.39 -17.40
C GLN A 46 -5.55 7.20 -17.61
N MET A 47 -4.80 7.20 -16.51
CA MET A 47 -3.37 6.95 -16.51
C MET A 47 -2.97 6.07 -15.31
N GLN A 48 -2.18 5.05 -15.59
CA GLN A 48 -1.45 4.30 -14.57
C GLN A 48 -0.35 5.21 -14.00
N LEU A 49 -0.53 5.65 -12.76
CA LEU A 49 0.36 6.61 -12.12
C LEU A 49 1.57 5.94 -11.48
N ALA A 50 1.33 4.88 -10.69
CA ALA A 50 2.38 4.21 -9.94
C ALA A 50 1.95 2.80 -9.51
N ILE A 51 2.93 1.96 -9.19
CA ILE A 51 2.75 0.71 -8.45
C ILE A 51 3.67 0.77 -7.23
N THR A 52 3.13 0.49 -6.05
CA THR A 52 3.89 0.49 -4.79
C THR A 52 3.59 -0.74 -3.95
N MET A 53 4.53 -1.17 -3.11
CA MET A 53 4.31 -2.22 -2.12
C MET A 53 3.72 -1.60 -0.86
N ARG A 54 2.69 -2.22 -0.29
CA ARG A 54 2.06 -1.72 0.94
C ARG A 54 1.54 -2.83 1.82
N THR A 55 1.41 -2.54 3.12
CA THR A 55 0.70 -3.39 4.07
C THR A 55 -0.82 -3.27 3.86
N PRO A 56 -1.55 -4.36 3.57
CA PRO A 56 -2.98 -4.28 3.26
C PRO A 56 -3.85 -3.72 4.37
N GLY A 57 -4.83 -2.88 4.01
CA GLY A 57 -5.90 -2.42 4.91
C GLY A 57 -6.41 -1.00 4.66
N HIS A 58 -5.52 -0.06 4.35
CA HIS A 58 -5.83 1.38 4.26
C HIS A 58 -5.47 1.98 2.89
N ASP A 59 -5.98 1.38 1.81
CA ASP A 59 -5.68 1.81 0.43
C ASP A 59 -6.01 3.27 0.16
N PHE A 60 -7.23 3.68 0.48
CA PHE A 60 -7.71 5.00 0.11
C PHE A 60 -6.93 6.11 0.83
N ASP A 61 -6.67 5.94 2.12
CA ASP A 61 -5.87 6.89 2.90
C ASP A 61 -4.44 6.97 2.37
N LEU A 62 -3.84 5.82 2.01
CA LEU A 62 -2.52 5.76 1.41
C LEU A 62 -2.49 6.49 0.06
N VAL A 63 -3.44 6.23 -0.82
CA VAL A 63 -3.51 6.88 -2.15
C VAL A 63 -3.72 8.39 -2.02
N ILE A 64 -4.61 8.84 -1.15
CA ILE A 64 -4.83 10.28 -0.92
C ILE A 64 -3.53 10.93 -0.40
N GLY A 65 -2.87 10.29 0.57
CA GLY A 65 -1.60 10.75 1.10
C GLY A 65 -0.49 10.80 0.05
N PHE A 66 -0.40 9.77 -0.79
CA PHE A 66 0.55 9.68 -1.90
C PHE A 66 0.35 10.80 -2.92
N LEU A 67 -0.89 11.04 -3.37
CA LEU A 67 -1.19 12.12 -4.32
C LEU A 67 -0.82 13.50 -3.74
N PHE A 68 -1.04 13.70 -2.44
CA PHE A 68 -0.66 14.93 -1.76
C PHE A 68 0.86 15.06 -1.60
N SER A 69 1.56 14.01 -1.17
CA SER A 69 3.01 14.05 -0.94
C SER A 69 3.81 14.24 -2.22
N GLU A 70 3.32 13.71 -3.34
CA GLU A 70 3.92 13.88 -4.67
C GLU A 70 3.50 15.22 -5.34
N GLY A 71 2.66 16.03 -4.68
CA GLY A 71 2.21 17.33 -5.20
C GLY A 71 1.23 17.25 -6.38
N ILE A 72 0.61 16.08 -6.59
CA ILE A 72 -0.38 15.86 -7.65
C ILE A 72 -1.71 16.56 -7.31
N ILE A 73 -2.01 16.68 -6.01
CA ILE A 73 -3.10 17.50 -5.48
C ILE A 73 -2.57 18.42 -4.39
N ALA A 74 -3.17 19.60 -4.24
CA ALA A 74 -2.88 20.52 -3.15
C ALA A 74 -3.79 20.28 -1.92
N HIS A 75 -5.00 19.75 -2.14
CA HIS A 75 -5.93 19.40 -1.06
C HIS A 75 -6.93 18.31 -1.47
N SER A 76 -7.51 17.61 -0.49
CA SER A 76 -8.42 16.48 -0.71
C SER A 76 -9.67 16.80 -1.54
N LYS A 77 -10.12 18.07 -1.60
CA LYS A 77 -11.27 18.50 -2.42
C LYS A 77 -11.05 18.40 -3.93
N GLU A 78 -9.81 18.21 -4.38
CA GLU A 78 -9.51 17.96 -5.80
C GLU A 78 -9.85 16.53 -6.23
N ILE A 79 -10.04 15.61 -5.27
CA ILE A 79 -10.48 14.25 -5.52
C ILE A 79 -12.00 14.22 -5.56
N LEU A 80 -12.55 13.92 -6.74
CA LEU A 80 -14.00 13.78 -6.94
C LEU A 80 -14.54 12.47 -6.35
N SER A 81 -13.80 11.38 -6.52
CA SER A 81 -14.15 10.05 -6.01
C SER A 81 -12.93 9.12 -6.01
N ILE A 82 -13.01 8.07 -5.18
CA ILE A 82 -12.06 6.95 -5.12
C ILE A 82 -12.87 5.65 -5.05
N ARG A 83 -12.41 4.58 -5.71
CA ARG A 83 -13.13 3.31 -5.83
C ARG A 83 -12.18 2.13 -5.90
#